data_AF-A0A493T718-F1
#
_entry.id   AF-A0A493T718-F1
#
_cell.length_a   1.000
_cell.length_b   1.000
_cell.length_c   1.000
_cell.angle_alpha   90.00
_cell.angle_beta   90.00
_cell.angle_gamma   90.00
#
_symmetry.space_group_name_H-M   'P 1'
#
loop_
_entity.id
_entity.type
_entity.pdbx_description
1 polymer ?
#
loop_
_entity_poly.entity_id
_entity_poly.type
_entity_poly.pdbx_seq_one_letter_code
_entity_poly.pdbx_strand_id
1 'polypeptide(L)' 'MVCAGGDGVVSGCNGDSGGPLNCQREGLWEVHGIVSFGSSWGCNTYKKPTVFTRVSAYIDWINEVGARPPTSNL' A
#
# COMPACT_ATOMS: atom_id res chain seq x y z
N MET A 1 9.63 1.54 1.86
CA MET A 1 8.71 1.43 0.71
C MET A 1 8.85 0.06 0.06
N VAL A 2 7.87 -0.35 -0.75
CA VAL A 2 7.86 -1.53 -1.63
C VAL A 2 7.40 -1.08 -3.02
N CYS A 3 7.87 -1.72 -4.08
CA CYS A 3 7.48 -1.40 -5.46
C CYS A 3 6.79 -2.60 -6.11
N ALA A 4 5.76 -2.35 -6.93
CA ALA A 4 5.12 -3.38 -7.73
C ALA A 4 4.73 -2.83 -9.13
N GLY A 5 4.64 -3.72 -10.12
CA GLY A 5 4.39 -3.36 -11.52
C GLY A 5 5.63 -2.79 -12.21
N GLY A 6 5.41 -1.84 -13.12
CA GLY A 6 6.47 -1.22 -13.92
C GLY A 6 6.74 -1.91 -15.26
N ASP A 7 5.86 -2.84 -15.66
CA ASP A 7 5.80 -3.45 -16.99
C ASP A 7 5.25 -2.49 -18.07
N GLY A 8 4.75 -1.33 -17.67
CA GLY A 8 4.12 -0.36 -18.56
C GLY A 8 2.67 -0.69 -18.91
N VAL A 9 2.06 -1.66 -18.22
CA VAL A 9 0.68 -2.11 -18.45
C VAL A 9 -0.17 -1.91 -17.20
N VAL A 10 0.37 -2.25 -16.03
CA VAL A 10 -0.34 -2.16 -14.74
C VAL A 10 0.42 -1.28 -13.76
N SER A 11 -0.30 -0.33 -13.17
CA SER A 11 0.18 0.55 -12.11
C SER A 11 -1.01 1.14 -11.34
N GLY A 12 -0.78 1.56 -10.10
CA GLY A 12 -1.63 2.53 -9.44
C GLY A 12 -1.52 3.91 -10.09
N CYS A 13 -2.59 4.68 -10.00
CA CYS A 13 -2.77 5.96 -10.69
C CYS A 13 -3.27 7.06 -9.74
N ASN A 14 -3.54 8.24 -10.29
CA ASN A 14 -4.12 9.34 -9.52
C ASN A 14 -5.48 8.94 -8.96
N GLY A 15 -5.69 9.18 -7.66
CA GLY A 15 -6.90 8.77 -6.94
C GLY A 15 -6.77 7.45 -6.19
N ASP A 16 -5.78 6.62 -6.52
CA ASP A 16 -5.57 5.33 -5.83
C ASP A 16 -4.81 5.46 -4.51
N SER A 17 -4.30 6.65 -4.18
CA SER A 17 -3.53 6.92 -2.96
C SER A 17 -4.27 6.47 -1.70
N GLY A 18 -3.61 5.66 -0.86
CA GLY A 18 -4.22 5.02 0.30
C GLY A 18 -4.82 3.64 0.04
N GLY A 19 -4.97 3.22 -1.22
CA GLY A 19 -5.45 1.88 -1.59
C GLY A 19 -4.46 0.76 -1.22
N PRO A 20 -4.93 -0.48 -1.02
CA PRO A 20 -4.08 -1.60 -0.59
C PRO A 20 -3.36 -2.29 -1.76
N LEU A 21 -2.12 -2.72 -1.51
CA LEU A 21 -1.46 -3.78 -2.28
C LEU A 21 -1.70 -5.11 -1.55
N ASN A 22 -2.67 -5.88 -2.04
CA ASN A 22 -3.01 -7.19 -1.50
C ASN A 22 -2.15 -8.28 -2.16
N CYS A 23 -1.63 -9.19 -1.35
CA CYS A 23 -0.91 -10.38 -1.80
C CYS A 23 -1.54 -11.62 -1.18
N GLN A 24 -1.75 -12.66 -1.99
CA GLN A 24 -2.24 -13.93 -1.48
C GLN A 24 -1.08 -14.80 -1.00
N ARG A 25 -1.13 -15.23 0.26
CA ARG A 25 -0.16 -16.14 0.87
C ARG A 25 -0.91 -17.23 1.62
N GLU A 26 -0.60 -18.49 1.32
CA GLU A 26 -1.16 -19.66 2.03
C GLU A 26 -2.71 -19.66 2.06
N GLY A 27 -3.34 -19.15 1.00
CA GLY A 27 -4.80 -19.06 0.87
C GLY A 27 -5.43 -17.83 1.54
N LEU A 28 -4.66 -17.03 2.26
CA LEU A 28 -5.09 -15.79 2.91
C LEU A 28 -4.65 -14.57 2.10
N TRP A 29 -5.47 -13.51 2.12
CA TRP A 29 -5.10 -12.22 1.56
C TRP A 29 -4.47 -11.34 2.64
N GLU A 30 -3.27 -10.85 2.37
CA GLU A 30 -2.51 -9.99 3.25
C GLU A 30 -2.29 -8.62 2.60
N VAL A 31 -2.29 -7.55 3.40
CA VAL A 31 -1.95 -6.19 2.91
C VAL A 31 -0.45 -5.98 3.07
N HIS A 32 0.27 -5.92 1.94
CA HIS A 32 1.74 -5.75 1.93
C HIS A 32 2.15 -4.30 1.72
N GLY A 33 1.29 -3.50 1.10
CA GLY A 33 1.57 -2.10 0.81
C GLY A 33 0.33 -1.21 0.81
N ILE A 34 0.58 0.10 0.88
CA ILE A 34 -0.44 1.14 0.71
C ILE A 34 0.04 2.07 -0.40
N VAL A 35 -0.79 2.33 -1.42
CA VAL A 35 -0.43 3.17 -2.57
C VAL A 35 0.03 4.53 -2.07
N SER A 36 1.25 4.92 -2.44
CA SER A 36 1.84 6.21 -2.06
C SER A 36 1.97 7.12 -3.27
N PHE A 37 2.86 6.80 -4.20
CA PHE A 37 3.09 7.62 -5.40
C PHE A 37 3.51 6.76 -6.59
N GLY A 38 3.43 7.36 -7.78
CA GLY A 38 3.86 6.77 -9.03
C GLY A 38 4.75 7.71 -9.84
N SER A 39 4.95 7.38 -11.12
CA SER A 39 5.72 8.21 -12.04
C SER A 39 5.09 9.60 -12.24
N SER A 40 5.91 10.64 -12.31
CA SER A 40 5.46 11.98 -12.74
C SER A 40 5.13 12.05 -14.24
N TRP A 41 5.47 11.01 -15.00
CA TRP A 41 5.25 10.93 -16.45
C TRP A 41 3.89 10.30 -16.79
N GLY A 42 3.08 10.01 -15.76
CA GLY A 42 1.76 9.39 -15.90
C GLY A 42 1.75 7.91 -15.48
N CYS A 43 0.54 7.35 -15.46
CA CYS A 43 0.30 5.96 -15.08
C CYS A 43 0.79 5.02 -16.19
N ASN A 44 1.13 3.78 -15.83
CA ASN A 44 1.61 2.73 -16.74
C ASN A 44 2.87 3.13 -17.53
N THR A 45 3.76 3.93 -16.92
CA THR A 45 5.04 4.25 -17.54
C THR A 45 6.00 3.04 -17.43
N TYR A 46 6.51 2.56 -18.56
CA TYR A 46 7.46 1.43 -18.59
C TYR A 46 8.70 1.70 -17.69
N LYS A 47 9.09 0.69 -16.90
CA LYS A 47 10.15 0.75 -15.88
C LYS A 47 9.91 1.76 -14.75
N LYS A 48 8.68 2.22 -14.56
CA LYS A 48 8.28 3.06 -13.42
C LYS A 48 7.17 2.36 -12.62
N PRO A 49 7.54 1.52 -11.63
CA PRO A 49 6.55 0.85 -10.81
C PRO A 49 5.80 1.83 -9.91
N THR A 50 4.65 1.41 -9.40
CA THR A 50 3.98 2.12 -8.32
C THR A 50 4.74 1.88 -7.01
N VAL A 51 4.91 2.94 -6.24
CA VAL A 51 5.58 2.90 -4.93
C VAL A 51 4.53 2.86 -3.83
N PHE A 52 4.70 1.91 -2.94
CA PHE A 52 3.82 1.65 -1.82
C PHE A 52 4.56 1.87 -0.50
N THR A 53 3.85 2.40 0.50
CA THR A 53 4.29 2.30 1.90
C THR A 53 4.42 0.83 2.27
N ARG A 54 5.51 0.44 2.93
CA ARG A 54 5.74 -0.96 3.31
C ARG A 54 5.00 -1.27 4.60
N VAL A 55 3.88 -2.00 4.55
CA VAL A 55 3.04 -2.25 5.73
C VAL A 55 3.79 -2.98 6.84
N SER A 56 4.68 -3.93 6.50
CA SER A 56 5.49 -4.65 7.48
C SER A 56 6.39 -3.77 8.34
N ALA A 57 6.71 -2.54 7.91
CA ALA A 57 7.46 -1.58 8.72
C ALA A 57 6.61 -0.86 9.78
N TYR A 58 5.28 -1.01 9.75
CA TYR A 58 4.34 -0.28 10.59
C TYR A 58 3.42 -1.18 11.41
N ILE A 59 3.62 -2.51 11.39
CA ILE A 59 2.76 -3.45 12.12
C ILE A 59 2.71 -3.15 13.62
N ASP A 60 3.85 -2.81 14.24
CA ASP A 60 3.88 -2.48 15.68
C ASP A 60 3.02 -1.25 15.99
N TRP A 61 3.13 -0.20 15.16
CA TRP A 61 2.31 0.99 15.29
C TRP A 61 0.81 0.72 15.03
N ILE A 62 0.49 -0.08 14.01
CA ILE A 62 -0.89 -0.49 13.72
C ILE A 62 -1.47 -1.25 14.90
N ASN A 63 -0.72 -2.16 15.50
CA ASN A 63 -1.15 -2.93 16.67
C ASN A 63 -1.33 -2.03 17.89
N GLU A 64 -0.43 -1.07 18.12
CA GLU A 64 -0.56 -0.10 19.21
C GLU A 64 -1.83 0.74 19.08
N VAL A 65 -2.11 1.27 17.87
CA VAL A 65 -3.28 2.13 17.64
C VAL A 65 -4.57 1.32 17.56
N GLY A 66 -4.56 0.16 16.91
CA GLY A 66 -5.72 -0.72 16.74
C GLY A 66 -6.17 -1.42 18.02
N ALA A 67 -5.26 -1.61 18.99
CA ALA A 67 -5.58 -2.18 20.30
C ALA A 67 -6.13 -1.14 21.30
N ARG A 68 -6.06 0.17 20.99
CA ARG A 68 -6.70 1.17 21.86
C ARG A 68 -8.22 1.02 21.72
N PRO A 69 -8.96 0.72 22.82
CA PRO A 69 -10.41 0.83 22.78
C PRO A 69 -10.74 2.29 22.39
N PRO A 70 -11.79 2.52 21.58
CA PRO A 70 -12.21 3.88 21.29
C PRO A 70 -12.42 4.57 22.64
N THR A 71 -11.72 5.67 22.85
CA THR A 71 -11.91 6.50 24.04
C THR A 71 -13.37 6.96 24.02
N SER A 72 -14.23 6.26 24.77
CA SER A 72 -15.50 6.82 25.18
C SER A 72 -15.14 8.04 26.01
N ASN A 73 -15.34 9.22 25.43
CA ASN A 73 -15.26 10.48 26.17
C ASN A 73 -16.19 10.36 27.39
N LEU A 74 -15.59 10.27 28.58
CA LEU A 74 -16.14 10.86 29.79
C LEU A 74 -15.65 12.30 29.85
#